data_AF-A0A3D4FMH4-F1
#
_entry.id   AF-A0A3D4FMH4-F1
#
_cell.length_a   1.000
_cell.length_b   1.000
_cell.length_c   1.000
_cell.angle_alpha   90.00
_cell.angle_beta   90.00
_cell.angle_gamma   90.00
#
_symmetry.space_group_name_H-M   'P 1'
#
loop_
_entity.id
_entity.type
_entity.pdbx_description
1 polymer ?
#
loop_
_entity_poly.entity_id
_entity_poly.type
_entity_poly.pdbx_seq_one_letter_code
_entity_poly.pdbx_strand_id
1 'polypeptide(L)'
;MDGEGYYYNSSKKNIKLKLSDKQPQEQKNGFKIFRIDGFYEYNDKKFNFELQIKSLVNIFWGEIEHKIIYKNNNYMLVDEFYKNIMGAIKKNLSMIDNQLLLIYDQVNKFNAIDPTVRKSQLETVLSKIIYDIFSTQMKKSIGLIVDFKKSCDAIVKYIFRTNNAEDLEDYNETLLKTLSRLNAIGKDDMNFNSQIEFEREVEF
;
A
#
# COMPACT_ATOMS: atom_id res chain seq x y z
N MET A 1 -25.18 -5.72 21.26
CA MET A 1 -25.63 -4.37 20.86
C MET A 1 -26.52 -3.87 21.98
N ASP A 2 -26.26 -2.70 22.54
CA ASP A 2 -27.28 -2.02 23.35
C ASP A 2 -28.28 -1.33 22.43
N GLY A 3 -29.47 -1.02 22.94
CA GLY A 3 -30.56 -0.42 22.15
C GLY A 3 -30.22 0.96 21.56
N GLU A 4 -29.07 1.54 21.89
CA GLU A 4 -28.57 2.82 21.39
C GLU A 4 -27.55 2.68 20.23
N GLY A 5 -27.30 1.45 19.75
CA GLY A 5 -26.43 1.21 18.61
C GLY A 5 -24.95 1.04 18.95
N TYR A 6 -24.60 0.90 20.23
CA TYR A 6 -23.24 0.60 20.66
C TYR A 6 -23.04 -0.90 20.89
N TYR A 7 -21.80 -1.31 20.67
CA TYR A 7 -21.35 -2.69 20.79
C TYR A 7 -20.34 -2.77 21.94
N TYR A 8 -20.36 -3.90 22.66
CA TYR A 8 -19.50 -4.12 23.81
C TYR A 8 -19.17 -5.60 23.95
N ASN A 9 -18.04 -5.88 24.61
CA ASN A 9 -17.64 -7.25 24.91
C ASN A 9 -18.30 -7.70 26.24
N SER A 10 -18.79 -8.94 26.30
CA SER A 10 -19.36 -9.54 27.51
C SER A 10 -18.44 -9.47 28.73
N SER A 11 -17.11 -9.54 28.55
CA SER A 11 -16.10 -9.44 29.62
C SER A 11 -15.75 -8.00 30.01
N LYS A 12 -16.06 -7.02 29.16
CA LYS A 12 -15.76 -5.59 29.34
C LYS A 12 -16.96 -4.75 28.91
N LYS A 13 -18.07 -4.89 29.64
CA LYS A 13 -19.35 -4.23 29.32
C LYS A 13 -19.30 -2.69 29.39
N ASN A 14 -18.37 -2.17 30.17
CA ASN A 14 -18.19 -0.74 30.41
C ASN A 14 -17.56 -0.01 29.21
N ILE A 15 -16.95 -0.74 28.27
CA ILE A 15 -16.40 -0.15 27.04
C ILE A 15 -17.45 -0.31 25.94
N LYS A 16 -17.96 0.82 25.45
CA LYS A 16 -18.99 0.89 24.42
C LYS A 16 -18.37 1.48 23.15
N LEU A 17 -18.51 0.79 22.03
CA LEU A 17 -17.94 1.18 20.73
C LEU A 17 -19.04 1.32 19.67
N LYS A 18 -18.96 2.39 18.87
CA LYS A 18 -19.88 2.62 17.75
C LYS A 18 -19.36 1.94 16.49
N LEU A 19 -19.65 0.64 16.36
CA LEU A 19 -19.14 -0.19 15.25
C LEU A 19 -20.00 -0.13 13.97
N SER A 20 -21.13 0.58 14.00
CA SER A 20 -22.05 0.70 12.87
C SER A 20 -21.64 1.74 11.83
N ASP A 21 -20.68 2.60 12.15
CA ASP A 21 -20.24 3.66 11.23
C ASP A 21 -19.45 3.07 10.04
N LYS A 22 -19.65 3.65 8.85
CA LYS A 22 -18.93 3.24 7.63
C LYS A 22 -17.43 3.51 7.80
N GLN A 23 -16.62 2.51 7.50
CA GLN A 23 -15.15 2.57 7.56
C GLN A 23 -14.54 2.16 6.20
N PRO A 24 -13.34 2.68 5.85
CA PRO A 24 -12.65 3.78 6.52
C PRO A 24 -13.33 5.14 6.27
N GLN A 25 -13.08 6.10 7.15
CA GLN A 25 -13.59 7.48 7.04
C GLN A 25 -12.61 8.37 6.26
N GLU A 26 -13.10 9.34 5.50
CA GLU A 26 -12.27 10.34 4.81
C GLU A 26 -11.97 11.55 5.70
N GLN A 27 -10.72 11.96 5.76
CA GLN A 27 -10.24 13.12 6.50
C GLN A 27 -10.26 14.38 5.62
N LYS A 28 -10.20 15.57 6.26
CA LYS A 28 -10.18 16.87 5.56
C LYS A 28 -9.00 17.04 4.58
N ASN A 29 -7.91 16.32 4.81
CA ASN A 29 -6.73 16.28 3.93
C ASN A 29 -6.80 15.19 2.85
N GLY A 30 -7.96 14.54 2.67
CA GLY A 30 -8.21 13.54 1.63
C GLY A 30 -7.75 12.12 1.97
N PHE A 31 -7.18 11.89 3.15
CA PHE A 31 -6.70 10.57 3.55
C PHE A 31 -7.78 9.74 4.26
N LYS A 32 -7.65 8.41 4.17
CA LYS A 32 -8.56 7.46 4.83
C LYS A 32 -8.03 7.08 6.21
N ILE A 33 -8.92 7.01 7.20
CA ILE A 33 -8.62 6.61 8.57
C ILE A 33 -9.64 5.58 9.08
N PHE A 34 -9.18 4.60 9.86
CA PHE A 34 -10.05 3.74 10.65
C PHE A 34 -10.22 4.34 12.04
N ARG A 35 -11.43 4.76 12.36
CA ARG A 35 -11.73 5.55 13.56
C ARG A 35 -13.05 5.11 14.16
N ILE A 36 -13.02 4.66 15.40
CA ILE A 36 -14.18 4.16 16.12
C ILE A 36 -14.40 5.05 17.33
N ASP A 37 -15.53 5.74 17.35
CA ASP A 37 -15.96 6.53 18.49
C ASP A 37 -16.52 5.59 19.57
N GLY A 38 -16.25 5.90 20.83
CA GLY A 38 -16.70 5.09 21.94
C GLY A 38 -16.75 5.85 23.26
N PHE A 39 -17.23 5.17 24.29
CA PHE A 39 -17.18 5.70 25.64
C PHE A 39 -16.93 4.59 26.66
N TYR A 40 -16.31 4.97 27.77
CA TYR A 40 -16.14 4.14 28.95
C TYR A 40 -17.10 4.59 30.04
N GLU A 41 -17.83 3.66 30.63
CA GLU A 41 -18.80 3.93 31.69
C GLU A 41 -18.25 3.51 33.06
N TYR A 42 -18.21 4.45 33.99
CA TYR A 42 -17.75 4.20 35.36
C TYR A 42 -18.46 5.11 36.35
N ASN A 43 -19.08 4.53 37.38
CA ASN A 43 -19.85 5.24 38.40
C ASN A 43 -20.87 6.23 37.80
N ASP A 44 -21.69 5.74 36.87
CA ASP A 44 -22.71 6.51 36.14
C ASP A 44 -22.17 7.72 35.36
N LYS A 45 -20.85 7.78 35.13
CA LYS A 45 -20.20 8.78 34.28
C LYS A 45 -19.72 8.14 32.98
N LYS A 46 -19.94 8.87 31.87
CA LYS A 46 -19.48 8.50 30.54
C LYS A 46 -18.22 9.28 30.17
N PHE A 47 -17.16 8.56 29.83
CA PHE A 47 -15.89 9.11 29.35
C PHE A 47 -15.74 8.80 27.88
N ASN A 48 -15.96 9.80 27.02
CA ASN A 48 -15.86 9.62 25.57
C ASN A 48 -14.40 9.48 25.14
N PHE A 49 -14.14 8.58 24.20
CA PHE A 49 -12.83 8.38 23.61
C PHE A 49 -12.96 8.06 22.11
N GLU A 50 -11.85 8.20 21.40
CA GLU A 50 -11.73 7.82 20.00
C GLU A 50 -10.63 6.76 19.86
N LEU A 51 -10.96 5.63 19.24
CA LEU A 51 -10.02 4.58 18.91
C LEU A 51 -9.62 4.72 17.43
N GLN A 52 -8.36 5.01 17.17
CA GLN A 52 -7.80 5.03 15.82
C GLN A 52 -6.97 3.77 15.55
N ILE A 53 -7.18 3.14 14.40
CA ILE A 53 -6.37 2.00 13.94
C ILE A 53 -5.49 2.48 12.79
N LYS A 54 -4.18 2.40 12.98
CA LYS A 54 -3.17 2.87 12.02
C LYS A 54 -2.01 1.88 11.95
N SER A 55 -1.42 1.71 10.76
CA SER A 55 -0.11 1.07 10.65
C SER A 55 0.98 1.98 11.22
N LEU A 56 2.08 1.39 11.71
CA LEU A 56 3.24 2.13 12.24
C LEU A 56 3.77 3.15 11.24
N VAL A 57 3.78 2.77 9.96
CA VAL A 57 4.16 3.62 8.83
C VAL A 57 3.30 4.88 8.76
N ASN A 58 1.99 4.74 8.91
CA ASN A 58 1.05 5.87 8.92
C ASN A 58 1.22 6.77 10.14
N ILE A 59 1.52 6.20 11.32
CA ILE A 59 1.81 6.97 12.54
C ILE A 59 3.07 7.81 12.34
N PHE A 60 4.16 7.18 11.89
CA PHE A 60 5.44 7.84 11.67
C PHE A 60 5.32 8.99 10.67
N TRP A 61 4.67 8.75 9.52
CA TRP A 61 4.46 9.80 8.53
C TRP A 61 3.62 10.97 9.09
N GLY A 62 2.55 10.69 9.83
CA GLY A 62 1.68 11.71 10.42
C GLY A 62 2.40 12.59 11.46
N GLU A 63 3.32 12.02 12.24
CA GLU A 63 4.14 12.82 13.17
C GLU A 63 5.08 13.78 12.44
N ILE A 64 5.69 13.35 11.34
CA ILE A 64 6.57 14.19 10.52
C ILE A 64 5.77 15.28 9.81
N GLU A 65 4.63 14.94 9.19
CA GLU A 65 3.70 15.91 8.60
C GLU A 65 3.32 16.98 9.61
N HIS A 66 2.88 16.59 10.81
CA HIS A 66 2.49 17.54 11.84
C HIS A 66 3.66 18.45 12.27
N LYS A 67 4.87 17.90 12.42
CA LYS A 67 6.06 18.70 12.79
C LYS A 67 6.46 19.70 11.68
N ILE A 68 6.35 19.31 10.41
CA ILE A 68 6.73 20.16 9.28
C ILE A 68 5.68 21.26 9.03
N ILE A 69 4.39 20.92 9.08
CA ILE A 69 3.30 21.83 8.75
C ILE A 69 3.00 22.81 9.89
N TYR A 70 3.00 22.35 11.15
CA TYR A 70 2.46 23.15 12.26
C TYR A 70 3.50 23.83 13.15
N LYS A 71 4.79 23.45 13.10
CA LYS A 71 5.84 24.07 13.94
C LYS A 71 6.67 25.16 13.26
N ASN A 72 6.51 25.40 11.96
CA ASN A 72 7.31 26.39 11.24
C ASN A 72 6.48 27.65 10.91
N ASN A 73 6.32 28.54 11.90
CA ASN A 73 5.54 29.78 11.80
C ASN A 73 6.14 30.86 10.88
N ASN A 74 7.25 30.58 10.18
CA ASN A 74 7.93 31.54 9.32
C ASN A 74 7.71 31.22 7.84
N TYR A 75 6.83 32.02 7.23
CA TYR A 75 6.88 32.45 5.82
C TYR A 75 7.03 31.32 4.77
N MET A 76 5.97 30.52 4.58
CA MET A 76 5.93 29.48 3.54
C MET A 76 5.45 30.02 2.19
N LEU A 77 6.38 30.49 1.36
CA LEU A 77 6.25 30.43 -0.11
C LEU A 77 6.50 29.00 -0.67
N VAL A 78 6.60 28.00 0.22
CA VAL A 78 7.07 26.63 -0.07
C VAL A 78 6.02 25.56 0.29
N ASP A 79 4.81 25.96 0.69
CA ASP A 79 3.80 25.04 1.24
C ASP A 79 3.37 23.96 0.23
N GLU A 80 3.19 24.33 -1.04
CA GLU A 80 2.82 23.38 -2.09
C GLU A 80 3.95 22.38 -2.41
N PHE A 81 5.21 22.83 -2.43
CA PHE A 81 6.37 21.96 -2.66
C PHE A 81 6.51 20.91 -1.55
N TYR A 82 6.43 21.32 -0.29
CA TYR A 82 6.49 20.38 0.84
C TYR A 82 5.28 19.45 0.88
N LYS A 83 4.06 19.95 0.59
CA LYS A 83 2.86 19.11 0.46
C LYS A 83 3.03 18.05 -0.63
N ASN A 84 3.59 18.42 -1.78
CA ASN A 84 3.85 17.49 -2.89
C ASN A 84 4.88 16.42 -2.50
N ILE A 85 5.99 16.79 -1.85
CA ILE A 85 6.99 15.82 -1.34
C ILE A 85 6.38 14.91 -0.28
N MET A 86 5.65 15.48 0.69
CA MET A 86 5.02 14.71 1.76
C MET A 86 3.97 13.74 1.22
N GLY A 87 3.20 14.16 0.21
CA GLY A 87 2.29 13.29 -0.53
C GLY A 87 3.00 12.15 -1.25
N ALA A 88 4.14 12.42 -1.91
CA ALA A 88 4.95 11.40 -2.56
C ALA A 88 5.55 10.39 -1.56
N ILE A 89 6.09 10.88 -0.43
CA ILE A 89 6.59 10.02 0.66
C ILE A 89 5.47 9.13 1.18
N LYS A 90 4.29 9.69 1.43
CA LYS A 90 3.13 8.91 1.90
C LYS A 90 2.77 7.80 0.92
N LYS A 91 2.70 8.11 -0.38
CA LYS A 91 2.38 7.13 -1.41
C LYS A 91 3.38 5.97 -1.40
N ASN A 92 4.68 6.26 -1.29
CA ASN A 92 5.73 5.25 -1.19
C ASN A 92 5.58 4.40 0.08
N LEU A 93 5.32 5.05 1.22
CA LEU A 93 5.13 4.39 2.49
C LEU A 93 3.90 3.48 2.50
N SER A 94 2.77 3.91 1.94
CA SER A 94 1.57 3.07 1.77
C SER A 94 1.82 1.90 0.81
N MET A 95 2.64 2.10 -0.23
CA MET A 95 3.03 1.01 -1.13
C MET A 95 3.87 -0.04 -0.39
N ILE A 96 4.82 0.38 0.44
CA ILE A 96 5.62 -0.53 1.28
C ILE A 96 4.73 -1.29 2.27
N ASP A 97 3.78 -0.62 2.93
CA ASP A 97 2.85 -1.24 3.87
C ASP A 97 2.00 -2.33 3.18
N ASN A 98 1.50 -2.05 1.97
CA ASN A 98 0.78 -3.04 1.16
C ASN A 98 1.68 -4.21 0.73
N GLN A 99 2.94 -3.95 0.37
CA GLN A 99 3.90 -5.01 0.02
C GLN A 99 4.19 -5.91 1.24
N LEU A 100 4.37 -5.33 2.43
CA LEU A 100 4.55 -6.08 3.68
C LEU A 100 3.31 -6.90 4.03
N LEU A 101 2.10 -6.36 3.83
CA LEU A 101 0.85 -7.08 4.04
C LEU A 101 0.72 -8.28 3.09
N LEU A 102 1.03 -8.09 1.81
CA LEU A 102 1.03 -9.19 0.83
C LEU A 102 2.00 -10.29 1.25
N ILE A 103 3.20 -9.93 1.69
CA ILE A 103 4.19 -10.90 2.20
C ILE A 103 3.65 -11.62 3.43
N TYR A 104 3.09 -10.90 4.41
CA TYR A 104 2.55 -11.47 5.64
C TYR A 104 1.40 -12.44 5.37
N ASP A 105 0.44 -12.06 4.54
CA ASP A 105 -0.69 -12.92 4.16
C ASP A 105 -0.22 -14.19 3.47
N GLN A 106 0.83 -14.06 2.65
CA GLN A 106 1.40 -15.14 1.89
C GLN A 106 2.14 -16.10 2.84
N VAL A 107 3.02 -15.58 3.72
CA VAL A 107 3.69 -16.34 4.80
C VAL A 107 2.70 -17.09 5.69
N ASN A 108 1.60 -16.46 6.11
CA ASN A 108 0.63 -17.12 6.97
C ASN A 108 -0.27 -18.13 6.26
N LYS A 109 -0.51 -17.98 4.94
CA LYS A 109 -1.18 -19.00 4.12
C LYS A 109 -0.28 -20.22 3.85
N PHE A 110 1.02 -20.15 4.11
CA PHE A 110 2.01 -21.17 3.73
C PHE A 110 2.24 -22.31 4.72
N ASN A 111 1.65 -22.30 5.91
CA ASN A 111 1.84 -23.40 6.86
C ASN A 111 1.22 -24.75 6.40
N ALA A 112 0.57 -24.82 5.22
CA ALA A 112 -0.09 -26.03 4.71
C ALA A 112 -0.02 -26.29 3.18
N ILE A 113 0.77 -25.55 2.39
CA ILE A 113 0.68 -25.59 0.90
C ILE A 113 1.97 -26.09 0.21
N ASP A 114 1.79 -26.92 -0.83
CA ASP A 114 2.80 -27.49 -1.74
C ASP A 114 3.75 -26.43 -2.38
N PRO A 115 5.07 -26.71 -2.51
CA PRO A 115 6.05 -25.79 -3.08
C PRO A 115 5.77 -25.29 -4.51
N THR A 116 5.14 -26.10 -5.36
CA THR A 116 4.82 -25.72 -6.76
C THR A 116 3.68 -24.69 -6.80
N VAL A 117 2.67 -24.88 -5.95
CA VAL A 117 1.57 -23.92 -5.76
C VAL A 117 2.12 -22.61 -5.19
N ARG A 118 3.10 -22.70 -4.29
CA ARG A 118 3.79 -21.52 -3.74
C ARG A 118 4.47 -20.68 -4.82
N LYS A 119 5.22 -21.31 -5.73
CA LYS A 119 5.88 -20.62 -6.85
C LYS A 119 4.88 -19.91 -7.77
N SER A 120 3.82 -20.61 -8.20
CA SER A 120 2.79 -20.03 -9.07
C SER A 120 2.06 -18.83 -8.45
N GLN A 121 1.83 -18.85 -7.14
CA GLN A 121 1.24 -17.72 -6.44
C GLN A 121 2.18 -16.51 -6.36
N LEU A 122 3.48 -16.71 -6.14
CA LEU A 122 4.47 -15.63 -6.15
C LEU A 122 4.56 -14.96 -7.53
N GLU A 123 4.55 -15.77 -8.60
CA GLU A 123 4.49 -15.24 -9.97
C GLU A 123 3.24 -14.37 -10.17
N THR A 124 2.07 -14.84 -9.72
CA THR A 124 0.80 -14.12 -9.86
C THR A 124 0.81 -12.77 -9.13
N VAL A 125 1.38 -12.72 -7.92
CA VAL A 125 1.52 -11.47 -7.15
C VAL A 125 2.43 -10.50 -7.90
N LEU A 126 3.57 -10.97 -8.39
CA LEU A 126 4.51 -10.12 -9.12
C LEU A 126 3.90 -9.57 -10.41
N SER A 127 3.15 -10.40 -11.15
CA SER A 127 2.41 -9.99 -12.35
C SER A 127 1.42 -8.89 -12.04
N LYS A 128 0.70 -9.00 -10.92
CA LYS A 128 -0.27 -8.00 -10.48
C LYS A 128 0.39 -6.68 -10.11
N ILE A 129 1.53 -6.73 -9.41
CA ILE A 129 2.29 -5.52 -9.05
C ILE A 129 2.77 -4.80 -10.31
N ILE A 130 3.34 -5.52 -11.28
CA ILE A 130 3.73 -4.95 -12.58
C ILE A 130 2.50 -4.33 -13.25
N TYR A 131 1.40 -5.08 -13.34
CA TYR A 131 0.17 -4.57 -13.95
C TYR A 131 -0.29 -3.25 -13.32
N ASP A 132 -0.33 -3.16 -11.99
CA ASP A 132 -0.82 -1.98 -11.28
C ASP A 132 0.09 -0.76 -11.46
N ILE A 133 1.42 -0.95 -11.46
CA ILE A 133 2.39 0.12 -11.73
C ILE A 133 2.16 0.70 -13.12
N PHE A 134 2.16 -0.14 -14.15
CA PHE A 134 2.04 0.30 -15.54
C PHE A 134 0.64 0.81 -15.87
N SER A 135 -0.42 0.20 -15.33
CA SER A 135 -1.81 0.64 -15.55
C SER A 135 -2.05 2.03 -14.98
N THR A 136 -1.50 2.31 -13.79
CA THR A 136 -1.56 3.64 -13.18
C THR A 136 -0.86 4.68 -14.05
N GLN A 137 0.31 4.36 -14.59
CA GLN A 137 1.09 5.28 -15.41
C GLN A 137 0.44 5.51 -16.78
N MET A 138 -0.07 4.46 -17.43
CA MET A 138 -0.83 4.57 -18.68
C MET A 138 -2.09 5.43 -18.49
N LYS A 139 -2.85 5.21 -17.42
CA LYS A 139 -4.03 6.04 -17.14
C LYS A 139 -3.65 7.52 -16.95
N LYS A 140 -2.50 7.81 -16.34
CA LYS A 140 -1.98 9.18 -16.17
C LYS A 140 -1.53 9.79 -17.49
N SER A 141 -0.86 9.04 -18.37
CA SER A 141 -0.25 9.58 -19.59
C SER A 141 -1.20 9.63 -20.79
N ILE A 142 -2.00 8.58 -21.01
CA ILE A 142 -2.85 8.39 -22.21
C ILE A 142 -4.34 8.36 -21.87
N GLY A 143 -4.72 8.37 -20.58
CA GLY A 143 -6.13 8.32 -20.16
C GLY A 143 -6.82 6.97 -20.39
N LEU A 144 -6.07 5.96 -20.84
CA LEU A 144 -6.58 4.66 -21.29
C LEU A 144 -6.19 3.55 -20.33
N ILE A 145 -7.11 2.60 -20.15
CA ILE A 145 -6.87 1.36 -19.42
C ILE A 145 -6.77 0.24 -20.45
N VAL A 146 -5.60 -0.38 -20.56
CA VAL A 146 -5.34 -1.50 -21.46
C VAL A 146 -5.22 -2.77 -20.62
N ASP A 147 -5.76 -3.88 -21.12
CA ASP A 147 -5.51 -5.20 -20.53
C ASP A 147 -4.24 -5.80 -21.14
N PHE A 148 -3.18 -5.83 -20.35
CA PHE A 148 -1.89 -6.44 -20.68
C PHE A 148 -1.48 -7.47 -19.62
N LYS A 149 -2.44 -8.06 -18.91
CA LYS A 149 -2.18 -9.06 -17.86
C LYS A 149 -1.31 -10.22 -18.37
N LYS A 150 -1.62 -10.75 -19.56
CA LYS A 150 -0.84 -11.84 -20.17
C LYS A 150 0.62 -11.44 -20.42
N SER A 151 0.87 -10.18 -20.76
CA SER A 151 2.22 -9.66 -20.94
C SER A 151 2.98 -9.61 -19.62
N CYS A 152 2.32 -9.18 -18.53
CA CYS A 152 2.91 -9.23 -17.19
C CYS A 152 3.27 -10.67 -16.79
N ASP A 153 2.38 -11.64 -17.02
CA ASP A 153 2.63 -13.04 -16.72
C ASP A 153 3.82 -13.59 -17.52
N ALA A 154 3.96 -13.22 -18.79
CA ALA A 154 5.09 -13.60 -19.62
C ALA A 154 6.42 -13.00 -19.12
N ILE A 155 6.41 -11.72 -18.75
CA ILE A 155 7.58 -11.02 -18.18
C ILE A 155 8.03 -11.69 -16.89
N VAL A 156 7.09 -11.99 -15.98
CA VAL A 156 7.40 -12.63 -14.70
C VAL A 156 8.04 -14.01 -14.90
N LYS A 157 7.45 -14.84 -15.77
CA LYS A 157 8.03 -16.15 -16.12
C LYS A 157 9.44 -16.00 -16.69
N TYR A 158 9.66 -15.01 -17.55
CA TYR A 158 10.97 -14.73 -18.11
C TYR A 158 11.99 -14.30 -17.04
N ILE A 159 11.58 -13.47 -16.08
CA ILE A 159 12.42 -13.03 -14.96
C ILE A 159 12.84 -14.23 -14.11
N PHE A 160 11.90 -15.07 -13.66
CA PHE A 160 12.23 -16.24 -12.85
C PHE A 160 13.09 -17.25 -13.61
N ARG A 161 12.82 -17.46 -14.90
CA ARG A 161 13.62 -18.36 -15.75
C ARG A 161 15.05 -17.86 -15.93
N THR A 162 15.24 -16.56 -16.20
CA THR A 162 16.57 -15.99 -16.46
C THR A 162 17.44 -15.94 -15.20
N ASN A 163 16.83 -15.88 -14.02
CA ASN A 163 17.54 -15.93 -12.74
C ASN A 163 17.79 -17.36 -12.23
N ASN A 164 17.53 -18.39 -13.05
CA ASN A 164 17.68 -19.81 -12.68
C ASN A 164 17.04 -20.16 -11.33
N ALA A 165 15.84 -19.63 -11.06
CA ALA A 165 15.18 -19.86 -9.78
C ALA A 165 14.63 -21.29 -9.68
N GLU A 166 15.45 -22.23 -9.21
CA GLU A 166 15.14 -23.66 -9.19
C GLU A 166 14.55 -24.11 -7.85
N ASP A 167 15.02 -23.53 -6.75
CA ASP A 167 14.48 -23.80 -5.41
C ASP A 167 13.65 -22.63 -4.86
N LEU A 168 13.28 -22.72 -3.58
CA LEU A 168 12.45 -21.70 -2.93
C LEU A 168 13.23 -20.45 -2.56
N GLU A 169 14.51 -20.61 -2.24
CA GLU A 169 15.39 -19.55 -1.77
C GLU A 169 15.76 -18.65 -2.95
N ASP A 170 16.11 -19.25 -4.10
CA ASP A 170 16.34 -18.53 -5.36
C ASP A 170 15.09 -17.76 -5.82
N TYR A 171 13.91 -18.36 -5.63
CA TYR A 171 12.62 -17.70 -5.93
C TYR A 171 12.42 -16.46 -5.06
N ASN A 172 12.71 -16.57 -3.77
CA ASN A 172 12.59 -15.45 -2.84
C ASN A 172 13.61 -14.35 -3.16
N GLU A 173 14.86 -14.70 -3.46
CA GLU A 173 15.86 -13.73 -3.89
C GLU A 173 15.47 -13.00 -5.17
N THR A 174 15.03 -13.75 -6.18
CA THR A 174 14.59 -13.20 -7.47
C THR A 174 13.40 -12.28 -7.30
N LEU A 175 12.46 -12.65 -6.42
CA LEU A 175 11.32 -11.82 -6.06
C LEU A 175 11.79 -10.49 -5.45
N LEU A 176 12.67 -10.53 -4.44
CA LEU A 176 13.17 -9.33 -3.76
C LEU A 176 13.94 -8.40 -4.71
N LYS A 177 14.81 -8.96 -5.55
CA LYS A 177 15.55 -8.22 -6.60
C LYS A 177 14.57 -7.55 -7.57
N THR A 178 13.54 -8.29 -8.01
CA THR A 178 12.55 -7.76 -8.96
C THR A 178 11.69 -6.68 -8.33
N LEU A 179 11.22 -6.86 -7.09
CA LEU A 179 10.46 -5.84 -6.36
C LEU A 179 11.27 -4.55 -6.17
N SER A 180 12.55 -4.67 -5.84
CA SER A 180 13.45 -3.52 -5.70
C SER A 180 13.57 -2.75 -7.02
N ARG A 181 13.70 -3.46 -8.14
CA ARG A 181 13.73 -2.86 -9.48
C ARG A 181 12.40 -2.22 -9.87
N LEU A 182 11.28 -2.87 -9.59
CA LEU A 182 9.94 -2.32 -9.84
C LEU A 182 9.67 -1.06 -9.02
N ASN A 183 10.18 -0.99 -7.78
CA ASN A 183 10.11 0.21 -6.96
C ASN A 183 10.95 1.37 -7.54
N ALA A 184 12.05 1.09 -8.22
CA ALA A 184 12.79 2.12 -8.96
C ALA A 184 11.98 2.60 -10.18
N ILE A 185 11.53 1.66 -11.02
CA ILE A 185 10.73 1.96 -12.23
C ILE A 185 9.44 2.73 -11.89
N GLY A 186 8.76 2.38 -10.79
CA GLY A 186 7.54 3.06 -10.37
C GLY A 186 7.74 4.52 -9.94
N LYS A 187 8.97 4.95 -9.66
CA LYS A 187 9.32 6.33 -9.34
C LYS A 187 9.69 7.15 -10.58
N ASP A 188 10.09 6.49 -11.65
CA ASP A 188 10.43 7.15 -12.90
C ASP A 188 9.15 7.63 -13.61
N ASP A 189 9.22 8.80 -14.24
CA ASP A 189 8.12 9.32 -15.04
C ASP A 189 8.12 8.58 -16.39
N MET A 190 7.11 7.73 -16.58
CA MET A 190 6.96 6.96 -17.82
C MET A 190 5.97 7.66 -18.75
N ASN A 191 6.48 8.16 -19.87
CA ASN A 191 5.66 8.78 -20.90
C ASN A 191 5.30 7.75 -21.99
N PHE A 192 4.01 7.37 -22.05
CA PHE A 192 3.50 6.47 -23.09
C PHE A 192 3.08 7.20 -24.38
N ASN A 193 3.24 8.52 -24.44
CA ASN A 193 3.01 9.31 -25.66
C ASN A 193 4.30 9.52 -26.49
N SER A 194 5.45 9.08 -25.98
CA SER A 194 6.72 9.15 -26.70
C SER A 194 7.07 7.80 -27.34
N GLN A 195 7.73 7.87 -28.49
CA GLN A 195 8.33 6.70 -29.13
C GLN A 195 9.44 6.10 -28.24
N ILE A 196 9.62 4.79 -28.32
CA ILE A 196 10.76 4.11 -27.69
C ILE A 196 11.97 4.32 -28.60
N GLU A 197 13.02 4.95 -28.08
CA GLU A 197 14.30 5.04 -28.75
C GLU A 197 15.24 3.99 -28.18
N PHE A 198 15.89 3.22 -29.06
CA PHE A 198 16.91 2.27 -28.63
C PHE A 198 18.16 3.04 -28.24
N GLU A 199 18.71 2.73 -27.06
CA GLU A 199 19.99 3.30 -26.59
C GLU A 199 21.19 2.91 -27.49
N ARG A 200 21.00 1.93 -28.37
CA ARG A 200 22.01 1.39 -29.29
C ARG A 200 21.53 1.44 -30.73
N GLU A 201 22.46 1.54 -31.67
CA GLU A 201 22.16 1.29 -33.09
C GLU A 201 21.69 -0.16 -33.28
N VAL A 202 20.66 -0.32 -34.12
CA VAL A 202 20.08 -1.63 -34.44
C VAL A 202 20.72 -2.11 -35.74
N GLU A 203 21.55 -3.15 -35.65
CA GLU A 203 22.07 -3.87 -36.80
C GLU A 203 21.13 -5.05 -37.13
N PHE A 204 20.80 -5.23 -38.42
CA PHE A 204 19.89 -6.26 -38.93
C PHE A 204 20.64 -7.41 -39.61
#